data_AF-A0A970FGI1-F1
#
_entry.id   AF-A0A970FGI1-F1
#
_cell.length_a   1.000
_cell.length_b   1.000
_cell.length_c   1.000
_cell.angle_alpha   90.00
_cell.angle_beta   90.00
_cell.angle_gamma   90.00
#
_symmetry.space_group_name_H-M   'P 1'
#
loop_
_entity.id
_entity.type
_entity.pdbx_description
1 polymer ?
#
loop_
_entity_poly.entity_id
_entity_poly.type
_entity_poly.pdbx_seq_one_letter_code
_entity_poly.pdbx_strand_id
1 'polypeptide(L)'
;MKKILQAVLSLLCIACLFLLSGCSESNVAKVEEEPILLSMPEEEGIFIDEIGENSLLLVRLNTDYGFEDYLNKGASSLEDQLKYFDESGIVYHQNLMKLSAPNCTTFTAKNGSGEYIYGRNNDWVAEDTIIVLYTKPRNGYASVSITDGVYFGYENENVGSDEIKKYMLSAAYFPCDGINEKGVVIASNSVHSTPEVDPEKTTIGSFQATRLILDYAKNVDEAIELFKKYNIYFINPELESHYLISDASGKSVIVEFINQEMRVIEPNQPWQVNTNFALCHFEEEEDAFGACPRFKNAFNYLKKKNGILESNESFEILKKTSQSITLYSAVYNNTNGDIKLATRKNFDRIFNFKLDMAN
;
A
#
# COMPACT_ATOMS: atom_id res chain seq x y z
N MET A 1 34.25 -69.15 31.38
CA MET A 1 35.19 -68.57 32.36
C MET A 1 34.76 -67.14 32.64
N LYS A 2 34.47 -66.83 33.92
CA LYS A 2 34.46 -65.50 34.61
C LYS A 2 33.82 -64.32 33.85
N LYS A 3 32.60 -63.84 34.20
CA LYS A 3 32.25 -62.97 35.36
C LYS A 3 33.17 -61.75 35.56
N ILE A 4 32.52 -60.58 35.75
CA ILE A 4 33.00 -59.29 36.32
C ILE A 4 33.49 -58.31 35.23
N LEU A 5 32.93 -57.11 34.99
CA LEU A 5 32.59 -56.00 35.89
C LEU A 5 31.54 -55.09 35.18
N GLN A 6 30.29 -54.97 35.63
CA GLN A 6 29.76 -53.87 36.46
C GLN A 6 30.09 -52.43 36.01
N ALA A 7 29.03 -51.73 35.60
CA ALA A 7 28.66 -50.36 35.96
C ALA A 7 29.49 -49.16 35.42
N VAL A 8 29.00 -48.58 34.32
CA VAL A 8 28.80 -47.12 34.18
C VAL A 8 27.50 -46.96 33.37
N LEU A 9 26.34 -46.99 34.04
CA LEU A 9 25.54 -45.82 34.39
C LEU A 9 25.21 -44.88 33.21
N SER A 10 23.90 -44.80 32.95
CA SER A 10 23.16 -43.61 32.51
C SER A 10 23.47 -43.04 31.12
N LEU A 11 22.59 -43.29 30.15
CA LEU A 11 21.48 -42.39 29.81
C LEU A 11 20.71 -42.94 28.58
N LEU A 12 19.41 -42.62 28.53
CA LEU A 12 18.49 -42.79 27.39
C LEU A 12 17.87 -44.17 27.15
N CYS A 13 17.10 -44.62 28.16
CA CYS A 13 15.84 -45.31 27.89
C CYS A 13 14.80 -44.28 27.38
N ILE A 14 14.23 -44.55 26.21
CA ILE A 14 12.80 -44.65 25.90
C ILE A 14 12.66 -44.32 24.40
N ALA A 15 12.79 -45.37 23.60
CA ALA A 15 12.26 -45.39 22.24
C ALA A 15 10.73 -45.47 22.37
N CYS A 16 10.05 -44.37 22.09
CA CYS A 16 8.59 -44.35 21.96
C CYS A 16 8.19 -44.91 20.58
N LEU A 17 7.65 -46.13 20.60
CA LEU A 17 6.75 -46.65 19.58
C LEU A 17 5.32 -46.38 20.05
N PHE A 18 4.59 -45.51 19.34
CA PHE A 18 3.12 -45.55 19.34
C PHE A 18 2.60 -45.29 17.93
N LEU A 19 1.80 -46.24 17.45
CA LEU A 19 1.05 -46.23 16.20
C LEU A 19 -0.31 -45.51 16.40
N LEU A 20 -0.71 -44.76 15.36
CA LEU A 20 -2.07 -44.51 14.85
C LEU A 20 -3.21 -44.10 15.80
N SER A 21 -3.72 -42.87 15.62
CA SER A 21 -5.12 -42.55 15.25
C SER A 21 -5.51 -41.12 15.65
N GLY A 22 -6.29 -40.43 14.81
CA GLY A 22 -7.06 -39.24 15.20
C GLY A 22 -6.88 -38.02 14.30
N CYS A 23 -7.93 -37.71 13.52
CA CYS A 23 -8.10 -36.41 12.87
C CYS A 23 -8.11 -35.28 13.91
N SER A 24 -7.32 -34.22 13.69
CA SER A 24 -7.66 -32.86 14.10
C SER A 24 -6.81 -31.88 13.31
N GLU A 25 -7.45 -30.84 12.78
CA GLU A 25 -6.86 -29.65 12.15
C GLU A 25 -5.57 -29.24 12.87
N SER A 26 -4.43 -29.34 12.19
CA SER A 26 -3.19 -28.75 12.67
C SER A 26 -2.96 -27.46 11.90
N ASN A 27 -3.20 -26.34 12.58
CA ASN A 27 -2.61 -25.04 12.32
C ASN A 27 -1.21 -25.22 11.72
N VAL A 28 -1.06 -24.92 10.43
CA VAL A 28 0.27 -24.66 9.89
C VAL A 28 0.68 -23.35 10.54
N ALA A 29 1.52 -23.44 11.58
CA ALA A 29 2.27 -22.30 12.06
C ALA A 29 3.06 -21.79 10.85
N LYS A 30 2.55 -20.75 10.18
CA LYS A 30 3.33 -19.99 9.21
C LYS A 30 4.55 -19.51 9.99
N VAL A 31 5.73 -19.94 9.56
CA VAL A 31 6.97 -19.32 10.01
C VAL A 31 6.86 -17.86 9.60
N GLU A 32 6.62 -16.95 10.55
CA GLU A 32 6.71 -15.53 10.29
C GLU A 32 8.19 -15.26 10.00
N GLU A 33 8.53 -15.03 8.73
CA GLU A 33 9.84 -14.56 8.35
C GLU A 33 10.10 -13.21 9.05
N GLU A 34 11.32 -13.05 9.58
CA GLU A 34 11.79 -11.79 10.17
C GLU A 34 11.50 -10.63 9.20
N PRO A 35 10.99 -9.49 9.69
CA PRO A 35 10.59 -8.40 8.82
C PRO A 35 11.79 -7.81 8.08
N ILE A 36 11.60 -7.50 6.80
CA ILE A 36 12.57 -6.77 5.99
C ILE A 36 12.61 -5.33 6.51
N LEU A 37 13.71 -4.97 7.15
CA LEU A 37 13.90 -3.61 7.68
C LEU A 37 14.13 -2.62 6.54
N LEU A 38 13.31 -1.58 6.50
CA LEU A 38 13.39 -0.51 5.52
C LEU A 38 14.33 0.58 6.04
N SER A 39 15.62 0.32 5.86
CA SER A 39 16.70 1.27 6.14
C SER A 39 17.23 1.86 4.84
N MET A 40 17.60 3.14 4.87
CA MET A 40 18.18 3.81 3.72
C MET A 40 19.68 3.47 3.66
N PRO A 41 20.24 3.09 2.49
CA PRO A 41 21.66 2.89 2.34
C PRO A 41 22.46 4.17 2.66
N GLU A 42 23.70 4.02 3.12
CA GLU A 42 24.56 5.19 3.41
C GLU A 42 25.01 5.90 2.12
N GLU A 43 25.23 5.13 1.05
CA GLU A 43 25.66 5.65 -0.24
C GLU A 43 24.47 6.22 -1.02
N GLU A 44 24.68 7.38 -1.66
CA GLU A 44 23.70 7.99 -2.56
C GLU A 44 23.48 7.10 -3.78
N GLY A 45 22.23 6.87 -4.16
CA GLY A 45 21.88 6.10 -5.35
C GLY A 45 20.54 5.40 -5.30
N ILE A 46 20.35 4.53 -6.29
CA ILE A 46 19.17 3.69 -6.48
C ILE A 46 19.60 2.25 -6.21
N PHE A 47 18.89 1.56 -5.33
CA PHE A 47 19.16 0.18 -4.94
C PHE A 47 17.92 -0.66 -5.17
N ILE A 48 18.06 -1.83 -5.78
CA ILE A 48 16.95 -2.71 -6.15
C ILE A 48 17.29 -4.10 -5.63
N ASP A 49 16.44 -4.62 -4.76
CA ASP A 49 16.48 -6.00 -4.30
C ASP A 49 15.27 -6.76 -4.83
N GLU A 50 15.50 -7.93 -5.40
CA GLU A 50 14.44 -8.89 -5.74
C GLU A 50 14.02 -9.65 -4.48
N ILE A 51 12.76 -9.52 -4.08
CA ILE A 51 12.23 -10.12 -2.86
C ILE A 51 11.39 -11.35 -3.22
N GLY A 52 11.93 -12.53 -2.96
CA GLY A 52 11.26 -13.79 -3.29
C GLY A 52 11.38 -14.13 -4.78
N GLU A 53 10.30 -14.62 -5.39
CA GLU A 53 10.26 -14.92 -6.82
C GLU A 53 9.83 -13.66 -7.58
N ASN A 54 10.50 -13.34 -8.70
CA ASN A 54 10.49 -12.16 -9.62
C ASN A 54 9.17 -11.39 -9.83
N SER A 55 8.47 -11.08 -8.75
CA SER A 55 7.13 -10.49 -8.71
C SER A 55 7.06 -9.32 -7.72
N LEU A 56 8.13 -9.12 -6.95
CA LEU A 56 8.23 -8.12 -5.91
C LEU A 56 9.67 -7.58 -5.86
N LEU A 57 9.80 -6.28 -6.08
CA LEU A 57 11.05 -5.54 -5.99
C LEU A 57 10.97 -4.59 -4.81
N LEU A 58 12.03 -4.54 -4.01
CA LEU A 58 12.25 -3.48 -3.04
C LEU A 58 13.24 -2.48 -3.64
N VAL A 59 12.77 -1.26 -3.87
CA VAL A 59 13.56 -0.17 -4.42
C VAL A 59 13.81 0.85 -3.33
N ARG A 60 15.07 1.18 -3.06
CA ARG A 60 15.46 2.26 -2.14
C ARG A 60 16.05 3.41 -2.93
N LEU A 61 15.42 4.58 -2.83
CA LEU A 61 15.90 5.81 -3.46
C LEU A 61 16.60 6.66 -2.41
N ASN A 62 17.91 6.48 -2.28
CA ASN A 62 18.76 7.40 -1.52
C ASN A 62 19.27 8.50 -2.45
N THR A 63 18.36 9.26 -3.02
CA THR A 63 18.64 10.39 -3.92
C THR A 63 17.44 11.31 -3.89
N ASP A 64 17.68 12.60 -4.08
CA ASP A 64 16.58 13.53 -4.28
C ASP A 64 15.94 13.26 -5.64
N TYR A 65 14.61 13.09 -5.66
CA TYR A 65 13.84 12.93 -6.88
C TYR A 65 13.26 14.26 -7.37
N GLY A 66 13.52 15.39 -6.70
CA GLY A 66 13.18 16.72 -7.19
C GLY A 66 11.72 17.11 -7.01
N PHE A 67 11.00 16.47 -6.10
CA PHE A 67 9.55 16.66 -5.97
C PHE A 67 9.13 18.05 -5.52
N GLU A 68 9.94 18.73 -4.70
CA GLU A 68 9.67 20.13 -4.31
C GLU A 68 9.68 21.07 -5.53
N ASP A 69 10.62 20.89 -6.45
CA ASP A 69 10.68 21.65 -7.71
C ASP A 69 9.48 21.33 -8.61
N TYR A 70 9.05 20.06 -8.65
CA TYR A 70 7.83 19.68 -9.35
C TYR A 70 6.60 20.38 -8.78
N LEU A 71 6.45 20.44 -7.45
CA LEU A 71 5.32 21.12 -6.79
C LEU A 71 5.29 22.63 -7.07
N ASN A 72 6.43 23.26 -7.33
CA ASN A 72 6.51 24.66 -7.71
C ASN A 72 6.12 24.89 -9.17
N LYS A 73 6.50 23.97 -10.06
CA LYS A 73 6.23 24.08 -11.50
C LYS A 73 4.81 23.62 -11.89
N GLY A 74 4.38 22.50 -11.32
CA GLY A 74 3.15 21.80 -11.65
C GLY A 74 3.15 21.09 -13.01
N ALA A 75 2.06 20.38 -13.25
CA ALA A 75 1.69 19.78 -14.52
C ALA A 75 0.16 19.70 -14.61
N SER A 76 -0.41 19.97 -15.78
CA SER A 76 -1.86 19.89 -16.00
C SER A 76 -2.27 18.68 -16.84
N SER A 77 -1.29 17.87 -17.23
CA SER A 77 -1.44 16.68 -18.06
C SER A 77 -0.25 15.74 -17.89
N LEU A 78 -0.38 14.49 -18.33
CA LEU A 78 0.77 13.58 -18.41
C LEU A 78 1.86 14.14 -19.34
N GLU A 79 1.49 14.81 -20.43
CA GLU A 79 2.45 15.44 -21.34
C GLU A 79 3.29 16.52 -20.64
N ASP A 80 2.66 17.40 -19.86
CA ASP A 80 3.37 18.42 -19.06
C ASP A 80 4.30 17.77 -18.03
N GLN A 81 3.86 16.67 -17.40
CA GLN A 81 4.66 15.93 -16.44
C GLN A 81 5.89 15.29 -17.11
N LEU A 82 5.73 14.67 -18.28
CA LEU A 82 6.83 14.07 -19.03
C LEU A 82 7.82 15.15 -19.53
N LYS A 83 7.31 16.31 -19.94
CA LYS A 83 8.15 17.47 -20.27
C LYS A 83 8.96 17.94 -19.06
N TYR A 84 8.37 17.96 -17.86
CA TYR A 84 9.13 18.25 -16.64
C TYR A 84 10.23 17.20 -16.39
N PHE A 85 9.95 15.92 -16.62
CA PHE A 85 10.95 14.86 -16.51
C PHE A 85 12.12 15.08 -17.48
N ASP A 86 11.84 15.38 -18.75
CA ASP A 86 12.86 15.66 -19.76
C ASP A 86 13.75 16.86 -19.35
N GLU A 87 13.14 17.96 -18.90
CA GLU A 87 13.86 19.16 -18.47
C GLU A 87 14.67 18.96 -17.18
N SER A 88 14.26 18.01 -16.34
CA SER A 88 14.90 17.71 -15.05
C SER A 88 15.85 16.51 -15.11
N GLY A 89 16.01 15.89 -16.29
CA GLY A 89 16.86 14.71 -16.47
C GLY A 89 16.32 13.42 -15.82
N ILE A 90 15.03 13.37 -15.50
CA ILE A 90 14.37 12.18 -14.95
C ILE A 90 14.04 11.24 -16.09
N VAL A 91 14.68 10.07 -16.12
CA VAL A 91 14.44 9.08 -17.18
C VAL A 91 13.16 8.29 -16.85
N TYR A 92 12.27 8.15 -17.83
CA TYR A 92 11.00 7.44 -17.69
C TYR A 92 10.77 6.43 -18.81
N HIS A 93 9.94 5.41 -18.55
CA HIS A 93 9.61 4.37 -19.52
C HIS A 93 8.31 4.71 -20.27
N GLN A 94 8.20 4.28 -21.53
CA GLN A 94 7.04 4.61 -22.37
C GLN A 94 5.73 3.96 -21.89
N ASN A 95 5.80 2.91 -21.07
CA ASN A 95 4.62 2.26 -20.53
C ASN A 95 3.80 3.15 -19.58
N LEU A 96 4.33 4.28 -19.10
CA LEU A 96 3.51 5.27 -18.38
C LEU A 96 2.31 5.76 -19.23
N MET A 97 2.38 5.67 -20.55
CA MET A 97 1.25 6.00 -21.43
C MET A 97 0.14 4.92 -21.45
N LYS A 98 0.34 3.78 -20.78
CA LYS A 98 -0.59 2.63 -20.75
C LYS A 98 -1.30 2.47 -19.39
N LEU A 99 -1.26 3.48 -18.52
CA LEU A 99 -1.94 3.46 -17.21
C LEU A 99 -3.47 3.26 -17.39
N SER A 100 -4.07 2.31 -16.67
CA SER A 100 -5.49 1.94 -16.73
C SER A 100 -6.18 1.94 -15.35
N ALA A 101 -7.51 1.93 -15.26
CA ALA A 101 -8.21 1.94 -13.96
C ALA A 101 -7.93 0.70 -13.08
N PRO A 102 -7.60 0.85 -11.78
CA PRO A 102 -7.74 -0.26 -10.85
C PRO A 102 -9.13 -0.32 -10.18
N ASN A 103 -9.63 -1.54 -9.99
CA ASN A 103 -10.71 -1.78 -9.05
C ASN A 103 -10.11 -2.06 -7.68
N CYS A 104 -10.57 -1.43 -6.61
CA CYS A 104 -9.86 -1.49 -5.34
C CYS A 104 -10.80 -1.54 -4.15
N THR A 105 -10.28 -2.00 -3.02
CA THR A 105 -11.00 -1.96 -1.74
C THR A 105 -10.03 -1.53 -0.66
N THR A 106 -10.43 -0.55 0.13
CA THR A 106 -9.67 -0.09 1.28
C THR A 106 -10.56 -0.04 2.52
N PHE A 107 -9.95 -0.24 3.68
CA PHE A 107 -10.63 -0.09 4.95
C PHE A 107 -9.68 0.32 6.07
N THR A 108 -10.22 0.92 7.12
CA THR A 108 -9.52 1.18 8.38
C THR A 108 -10.11 0.32 9.50
N ALA A 109 -9.31 -0.02 10.50
CA ALA A 109 -9.75 -0.76 11.68
C ALA A 109 -8.75 -0.57 12.84
N LYS A 110 -9.05 -1.19 13.98
CA LYS A 110 -8.10 -1.44 15.08
C LYS A 110 -7.72 -2.90 15.12
N ASN A 111 -6.54 -3.21 15.64
CA ASN A 111 -6.23 -4.58 16.07
C ASN A 111 -6.58 -4.81 17.56
N GLY A 112 -6.49 -6.06 18.03
CA GLY A 112 -6.77 -6.43 19.43
C GLY A 112 -5.90 -5.72 20.47
N SER A 113 -4.74 -5.17 20.07
CA SER A 113 -3.84 -4.37 20.93
C SER A 113 -4.20 -2.88 20.95
N GLY A 114 -5.20 -2.45 20.18
CA GLY A 114 -5.63 -1.06 20.06
C GLY A 114 -4.82 -0.23 19.07
N GLU A 115 -3.91 -0.85 18.30
CA GLU A 115 -3.18 -0.20 17.22
C GLU A 115 -4.08 -0.01 15.99
N TYR A 116 -3.80 1.03 15.20
CA TYR A 116 -4.58 1.36 14.02
C TYR A 116 -4.00 0.70 12.77
N ILE A 117 -4.90 0.16 11.95
CA ILE A 117 -4.54 -0.58 10.75
C ILE A 117 -5.33 -0.09 9.54
N TYR A 118 -4.72 -0.22 8.38
CA TYR A 118 -5.29 0.08 7.07
C TYR A 118 -5.11 -1.12 6.14
N GLY A 119 -6.21 -1.61 5.57
CA GLY A 119 -6.20 -2.69 4.58
C GLY A 119 -6.43 -2.17 3.17
N ARG A 120 -5.74 -2.77 2.19
CA ARG A 120 -5.82 -2.42 0.76
C ARG A 120 -5.82 -3.67 -0.10
N ASN A 121 -6.74 -3.76 -1.05
CA ASN A 121 -6.59 -4.54 -2.28
C ASN A 121 -6.39 -3.58 -3.43
N ASN A 122 -5.34 -3.81 -4.22
CA ASN A 122 -5.09 -3.13 -5.48
C ASN A 122 -5.39 -4.11 -6.63
N ASP A 123 -6.54 -3.98 -7.27
CA ASP A 123 -6.96 -4.86 -8.36
C ASP A 123 -6.68 -4.24 -9.72
N TRP A 124 -5.60 -4.70 -10.35
CA TRP A 124 -5.01 -4.15 -11.57
C TRP A 124 -4.78 -5.28 -12.60
N VAL A 125 -3.56 -5.79 -12.72
CA VAL A 125 -3.20 -6.98 -13.51
C VAL A 125 -2.44 -7.93 -12.59
N ALA A 126 -3.00 -9.11 -12.33
CA ALA A 126 -2.50 -9.98 -11.27
C ALA A 126 -1.06 -10.51 -11.49
N GLU A 127 -0.59 -10.55 -12.73
CA GLU A 127 0.72 -11.11 -13.08
C GLU A 127 1.85 -10.07 -13.13
N ASP A 128 1.52 -8.80 -12.92
CA ASP A 128 2.51 -7.73 -13.00
C ASP A 128 3.50 -7.80 -11.84
N THR A 129 4.55 -7.00 -11.93
CA THR A 129 5.57 -6.91 -10.88
C THR A 129 5.26 -5.77 -9.94
N ILE A 130 5.43 -6.00 -8.65
CA ILE A 130 5.15 -5.02 -7.61
C ILE A 130 6.45 -4.34 -7.22
N ILE A 131 6.46 -3.01 -7.24
CA ILE A 131 7.56 -2.22 -6.68
C ILE A 131 7.13 -1.68 -5.32
N VAL A 132 7.83 -2.11 -4.27
CA VAL A 132 7.82 -1.47 -2.95
C VAL A 132 8.94 -0.44 -2.95
N LEU A 133 8.57 0.83 -2.94
CA LEU A 133 9.48 1.95 -3.05
C LEU A 133 9.66 2.60 -1.67
N TYR A 134 10.89 2.57 -1.15
CA TYR A 134 11.27 3.29 0.06
C TYR A 134 12.02 4.57 -0.29
N THR A 135 11.50 5.70 0.17
CA THR A 135 12.04 7.04 -0.10
C THR A 135 12.22 7.82 1.19
N LYS A 136 13.17 8.76 1.18
CA LYS A 136 13.33 9.80 2.21
C LYS A 136 13.79 11.10 1.53
N PRO A 137 12.85 11.97 1.08
CA PRO A 137 13.22 13.24 0.49
C PRO A 137 13.90 14.14 1.53
N ARG A 138 14.70 15.11 1.06
CA ARG A 138 15.47 16.00 1.93
C ARG A 138 14.63 16.79 2.93
N ASN A 139 13.48 17.27 2.48
CA ASN A 139 12.57 18.15 3.24
C ASN A 139 11.21 17.49 3.52
N GLY A 140 11.16 16.16 3.62
CA GLY A 140 9.92 15.43 3.86
C GLY A 140 10.13 14.14 4.63
N TYR A 141 9.04 13.42 4.82
CA TYR A 141 8.98 12.21 5.62
C TYR A 141 9.53 11.00 4.86
N ALA A 142 10.25 10.13 5.58
CA ALA A 142 10.51 8.80 5.08
C ALA A 142 9.18 8.06 4.85
N SER A 143 9.09 7.30 3.76
CA SER A 143 7.85 6.63 3.40
C SER A 143 8.09 5.38 2.56
N VAL A 144 7.09 4.52 2.58
CA VAL A 144 6.98 3.36 1.69
C VAL A 144 5.76 3.56 0.83
N SER A 145 5.91 3.40 -0.48
CA SER A 145 4.80 3.38 -1.41
C SER A 145 4.86 2.18 -2.33
N ILE A 146 3.71 1.75 -2.84
CA ILE A 146 3.63 0.63 -3.77
C ILE A 146 3.17 1.12 -5.14
N THR A 147 3.80 0.62 -6.19
CA THR A 147 3.45 0.91 -7.59
C THR A 147 3.66 -0.33 -8.48
N ASP A 148 3.15 -0.27 -9.70
CA ASP A 148 3.25 -1.34 -10.69
C ASP A 148 4.53 -1.20 -11.53
N GLY A 149 5.33 -2.26 -11.53
CA GLY A 149 6.61 -2.34 -12.23
C GLY A 149 6.52 -2.29 -13.75
N VAL A 150 5.37 -2.64 -14.34
CA VAL A 150 5.18 -2.60 -15.80
C VAL A 150 5.35 -1.18 -16.34
N TYR A 151 4.98 -0.16 -15.54
CA TYR A 151 5.16 1.24 -15.90
C TYR A 151 6.61 1.67 -16.03
N PHE A 152 7.53 0.90 -15.44
CA PHE A 152 8.95 1.18 -15.40
C PHE A 152 9.77 0.14 -16.18
N GLY A 153 9.12 -0.58 -17.10
CA GLY A 153 9.77 -1.50 -18.03
C GLY A 153 9.92 -2.93 -17.50
N TYR A 154 9.38 -3.25 -16.32
CA TYR A 154 9.39 -4.61 -15.80
C TYR A 154 8.14 -5.38 -16.27
N GLU A 155 8.14 -5.76 -17.55
CA GLU A 155 6.98 -6.43 -18.18
C GLU A 155 6.87 -7.93 -17.87
N ASN A 156 7.97 -8.56 -17.48
CA ASN A 156 8.01 -9.96 -17.07
C ASN A 156 9.34 -10.28 -16.35
N GLU A 157 9.41 -11.49 -15.80
CA GLU A 157 10.52 -11.99 -14.98
C GLU A 157 11.87 -12.08 -15.70
N ASN A 158 11.95 -11.86 -17.02
CA ASN A 158 13.20 -11.87 -17.78
C ASN A 158 13.92 -10.52 -17.81
N VAL A 159 13.29 -9.44 -17.35
CA VAL A 159 13.91 -8.12 -17.31
C VAL A 159 14.81 -8.02 -16.08
N GLY A 160 16.11 -7.82 -16.29
CA GLY A 160 17.05 -7.64 -15.19
C GLY A 160 16.79 -6.33 -14.42
N SER A 161 16.90 -6.37 -13.09
CA SER A 161 16.72 -5.20 -12.22
C SER A 161 17.62 -4.00 -12.60
N ASP A 162 18.84 -4.24 -13.10
CA ASP A 162 19.74 -3.19 -13.58
C ASP A 162 19.21 -2.45 -14.84
N GLU A 163 18.41 -3.12 -15.69
CA GLU A 163 17.88 -2.51 -16.91
C GLU A 163 16.81 -1.45 -16.61
N ILE A 164 16.01 -1.70 -15.57
CA ILE A 164 14.95 -0.79 -15.13
C ILE A 164 15.44 0.28 -14.16
N LYS A 165 16.65 0.13 -13.61
CA LYS A 165 17.22 1.04 -12.59
C LYS A 165 17.15 2.50 -12.97
N LYS A 166 17.39 2.83 -14.23
CA LYS A 166 17.30 4.19 -14.77
C LYS A 166 15.90 4.81 -14.65
N TYR A 167 14.84 4.00 -14.62
CA TYR A 167 13.45 4.46 -14.52
C TYR A 167 12.97 4.63 -13.08
N MET A 168 13.68 4.09 -12.09
CA MET A 168 13.22 4.06 -10.70
C MET A 168 13.09 5.43 -10.05
N LEU A 169 13.82 6.44 -10.53
CA LEU A 169 13.62 7.80 -10.07
C LEU A 169 12.21 8.32 -10.41
N SER A 170 11.71 8.02 -11.61
CA SER A 170 10.35 8.39 -12.02
C SER A 170 9.28 7.66 -11.22
N ALA A 171 9.57 6.48 -10.66
CA ALA A 171 8.62 5.71 -9.86
C ALA A 171 8.15 6.44 -8.59
N ALA A 172 8.97 7.33 -8.04
CA ALA A 172 8.59 8.19 -6.91
C ALA A 172 7.36 9.07 -7.19
N TYR A 173 7.05 9.32 -8.46
CA TYR A 173 5.91 10.14 -8.87
C TYR A 173 4.62 9.35 -9.11
N PHE A 174 4.66 8.01 -9.05
CA PHE A 174 3.49 7.16 -9.34
C PHE A 174 3.07 6.22 -8.19
N PRO A 175 3.03 6.66 -6.92
CA PRO A 175 2.57 5.81 -5.83
C PRO A 175 1.04 5.57 -5.90
N CYS A 176 0.60 4.32 -5.88
CA CYS A 176 -0.82 3.95 -5.80
C CYS A 176 -1.34 4.04 -4.36
N ASP A 177 -0.49 3.65 -3.40
CA ASP A 177 -0.74 3.73 -1.98
C ASP A 177 0.59 3.73 -1.19
N GLY A 178 0.53 3.98 0.11
CA GLY A 178 1.70 3.93 0.98
C GLY A 178 1.45 4.38 2.41
N ILE A 179 2.52 4.32 3.21
CA ILE A 179 2.61 4.81 4.59
C ILE A 179 3.86 5.67 4.77
N ASN A 180 3.78 6.74 5.56
CA ASN A 180 4.95 7.51 5.98
C ASN A 180 5.35 7.27 7.45
N GLU A 181 6.53 7.75 7.84
CA GLU A 181 7.09 7.57 9.20
C GLU A 181 6.28 8.26 10.31
N LYS A 182 5.27 9.07 9.95
CA LYS A 182 4.29 9.67 10.88
C LYS A 182 2.99 8.87 10.99
N GLY A 183 2.88 7.77 10.26
CA GLY A 183 1.74 6.85 10.29
C GLY A 183 0.58 7.28 9.42
N VAL A 184 0.78 8.25 8.52
CA VAL A 184 -0.22 8.60 7.51
C VAL A 184 -0.21 7.55 6.42
N VAL A 185 -1.35 6.91 6.21
CA VAL A 185 -1.61 5.96 5.13
C VAL A 185 -2.62 6.56 4.16
N ILE A 186 -2.34 6.45 2.86
CA ILE A 186 -3.22 6.90 1.78
C ILE A 186 -3.24 5.87 0.66
N ALA A 187 -4.41 5.67 0.05
CA ALA A 187 -4.55 4.91 -1.18
C ALA A 187 -5.66 5.49 -2.06
N SER A 188 -5.51 5.39 -3.37
CA SER A 188 -6.53 5.80 -4.34
C SER A 188 -7.43 4.63 -4.76
N ASN A 189 -8.73 4.88 -4.93
CA ASN A 189 -9.67 3.95 -5.56
C ASN A 189 -10.34 4.66 -6.75
N SER A 190 -10.43 3.98 -7.91
CA SER A 190 -11.04 4.59 -9.09
C SER A 190 -12.53 4.88 -8.90
N VAL A 191 -12.95 6.09 -9.23
CA VAL A 191 -14.33 6.58 -9.22
C VAL A 191 -14.44 7.77 -10.17
N HIS A 192 -15.60 7.98 -10.79
CA HIS A 192 -15.81 9.20 -11.55
C HIS A 192 -15.58 10.44 -10.67
N SER A 193 -14.67 11.32 -11.08
CA SER A 193 -14.20 12.46 -10.31
C SER A 193 -14.15 13.72 -11.17
N THR A 194 -14.67 14.81 -10.63
CA THR A 194 -14.77 16.12 -11.27
C THR A 194 -14.25 17.20 -10.32
N PRO A 195 -12.92 17.36 -10.19
CA PRO A 195 -12.34 18.34 -9.28
C PRO A 195 -12.56 19.77 -9.80
N GLU A 196 -12.58 20.73 -8.88
CA GLU A 196 -12.48 22.15 -9.23
C GLU A 196 -11.08 22.45 -9.79
N VAL A 197 -11.00 23.42 -10.69
CA VAL A 197 -9.72 23.97 -11.16
C VAL A 197 -9.67 25.45 -10.80
N ASP A 198 -8.86 25.79 -9.80
CA ASP A 198 -8.59 27.16 -9.37
C ASP A 198 -7.33 27.69 -10.07
N PRO A 199 -7.41 28.74 -10.91
CA PRO A 199 -6.26 29.26 -11.65
C PRO A 199 -5.13 29.80 -10.75
N GLU A 200 -5.38 30.08 -9.47
CA GLU A 200 -4.38 30.55 -8.51
C GLU A 200 -3.60 29.39 -7.84
N LYS A 201 -3.99 28.14 -8.08
CA LYS A 201 -3.36 26.95 -7.51
C LYS A 201 -2.52 26.21 -8.55
N THR A 202 -1.36 25.70 -8.11
CA THR A 202 -0.57 24.78 -8.92
C THR A 202 -1.35 23.49 -9.14
N THR A 203 -1.29 22.96 -10.36
CA THR A 203 -1.92 21.69 -10.72
C THR A 203 -0.90 20.57 -10.63
N ILE A 204 -1.30 19.43 -10.05
CA ILE A 204 -0.51 18.20 -9.95
C ILE A 204 -1.37 16.99 -10.32
N GLY A 205 -0.76 15.87 -10.69
CA GLY A 205 -1.49 14.64 -10.99
C GLY A 205 -1.93 13.89 -9.75
N SER A 206 -2.95 13.04 -9.90
CA SER A 206 -3.51 12.20 -8.82
C SER A 206 -2.46 11.35 -8.08
N PHE A 207 -1.53 10.72 -8.81
CA PHE A 207 -0.43 9.99 -8.19
C PHE A 207 0.53 10.90 -7.42
N GLN A 208 0.78 12.11 -7.92
CA GLN A 208 1.62 13.07 -7.21
C GLN A 208 0.91 13.67 -6.00
N ALA A 209 -0.42 13.75 -5.98
CA ALA A 209 -1.16 14.05 -4.77
C ALA A 209 -0.91 12.98 -3.68
N THR A 210 -0.87 11.70 -4.05
CA THR A 210 -0.47 10.62 -3.13
C THR A 210 0.96 10.81 -2.61
N ARG A 211 1.91 11.13 -3.51
CA ARG A 211 3.30 11.44 -3.12
C ARG A 211 3.40 12.66 -2.19
N LEU A 212 2.65 13.72 -2.48
CA LEU A 212 2.55 14.93 -1.65
C LEU A 212 2.10 14.61 -0.23
N ILE A 213 1.06 13.79 -0.07
CA ILE A 213 0.58 13.41 1.27
C ILE A 213 1.64 12.61 2.01
N LEU A 214 2.23 11.61 1.37
CA LEU A 214 3.24 10.77 2.00
C LEU A 214 4.50 11.56 2.38
N ASP A 215 4.93 12.53 1.56
CA ASP A 215 6.12 13.36 1.84
C ASP A 215 5.90 14.43 2.91
N TYR A 216 4.71 15.00 3.01
CA TYR A 216 4.53 16.26 3.75
C TYR A 216 3.41 16.26 4.79
N ALA A 217 2.52 15.25 4.84
CA ALA A 217 1.47 15.19 5.86
C ALA A 217 1.93 14.42 7.10
N LYS A 218 1.81 15.02 8.29
CA LYS A 218 2.06 14.28 9.55
C LYS A 218 0.81 13.60 10.13
N ASN A 219 -0.37 13.98 9.65
CA ASN A 219 -1.68 13.46 10.08
C ASN A 219 -2.75 13.73 9.00
N VAL A 220 -3.96 13.22 9.22
CA VAL A 220 -5.10 13.40 8.29
C VAL A 220 -5.47 14.86 8.08
N ASP A 221 -5.39 15.71 9.11
CA ASP A 221 -5.74 17.13 9.00
C ASP A 221 -4.77 17.86 8.06
N GLU A 222 -3.47 17.63 8.20
CA GLU A 222 -2.48 18.18 7.26
C GLU A 222 -2.65 17.61 5.84
N ALA A 223 -3.06 16.35 5.71
CA ALA A 223 -3.34 15.76 4.40
C ALA A 223 -4.50 16.49 3.70
N ILE A 224 -5.58 16.81 4.42
CA ILE A 224 -6.71 17.60 3.90
C ILE A 224 -6.26 19.00 3.48
N GLU A 225 -5.44 19.68 4.29
CA GLU A 225 -4.93 21.01 3.94
C GLU A 225 -4.01 20.99 2.71
N LEU A 226 -3.19 19.95 2.55
CA LEU A 226 -2.39 19.75 1.35
C LEU A 226 -3.27 19.53 0.11
N PHE A 227 -4.32 18.71 0.21
CA PHE A 227 -5.29 18.52 -0.87
C PHE A 227 -5.95 19.85 -1.30
N LYS A 228 -6.30 20.72 -0.35
CA LYS A 228 -6.90 22.03 -0.66
C LYS A 228 -5.95 22.99 -1.38
N LYS A 229 -4.63 22.81 -1.23
CA LYS A 229 -3.61 23.73 -1.74
C LYS A 229 -3.34 23.55 -3.24
N TYR A 230 -3.67 22.40 -3.83
CA TYR A 230 -3.36 22.08 -5.22
C TYR A 230 -4.62 21.73 -6.02
N ASN A 231 -4.60 22.00 -7.32
CA ASN A 231 -5.54 21.37 -8.24
C ASN A 231 -5.05 19.95 -8.56
N ILE A 232 -5.99 19.05 -8.86
CA ILE A 232 -5.67 17.67 -9.24
C ILE A 232 -6.15 17.41 -10.65
N TYR A 233 -5.24 16.98 -11.52
CA TYR A 233 -5.62 16.37 -12.79
C TYR A 233 -5.57 14.84 -12.69
N PHE A 234 -6.45 14.19 -13.43
CA PHE A 234 -6.42 12.74 -13.64
C PHE A 234 -5.86 12.48 -15.03
N ILE A 235 -4.95 11.51 -15.15
CA ILE A 235 -4.24 11.21 -16.41
C ILE A 235 -5.22 10.84 -17.52
N ASN A 236 -6.27 10.10 -17.17
CA ASN A 236 -7.38 9.76 -18.07
C ASN A 236 -8.65 9.48 -17.24
N PRO A 237 -9.84 9.39 -17.89
CA PRO A 237 -11.10 9.15 -17.20
C PRO A 237 -11.18 7.82 -16.42
N GLU A 238 -10.39 6.82 -16.80
CA GLU A 238 -10.31 5.52 -16.12
C GLU A 238 -9.59 5.64 -14.76
N LEU A 239 -8.68 6.61 -14.62
CA LEU A 239 -7.87 6.84 -13.43
C LEU A 239 -8.41 7.93 -12.50
N GLU A 240 -9.57 8.50 -12.82
CA GLU A 240 -10.32 9.33 -11.88
C GLU A 240 -10.51 8.58 -10.56
N SER A 241 -10.22 9.23 -9.43
CA SER A 241 -10.08 8.55 -8.14
C SER A 241 -10.47 9.44 -6.96
N HIS A 242 -10.91 8.79 -5.89
CA HIS A 242 -10.98 9.33 -4.53
C HIS A 242 -9.95 8.64 -3.63
N TYR A 243 -9.78 9.13 -2.41
CA TYR A 243 -8.73 8.67 -1.51
C TYR A 243 -9.29 8.32 -0.13
N LEU A 244 -8.93 7.16 0.41
CA LEU A 244 -9.10 6.88 1.84
C LEU A 244 -7.76 7.14 2.54
N ILE A 245 -7.78 8.01 3.53
CA ILE A 245 -6.61 8.46 4.30
C ILE A 245 -6.84 8.11 5.76
N SER A 246 -5.79 7.68 6.47
CA SER A 246 -5.82 7.50 7.92
C SER A 246 -4.47 7.84 8.55
N ASP A 247 -4.44 8.05 9.86
CA ASP A 247 -3.20 8.32 10.60
C ASP A 247 -3.05 7.50 11.90
N ALA A 248 -1.89 7.64 12.55
CA ALA A 248 -1.54 6.94 13.79
C ALA A 248 -2.46 7.28 14.98
N SER A 249 -3.25 8.36 14.92
CA SER A 249 -4.23 8.71 15.96
C SER A 249 -5.53 7.92 15.82
N GLY A 250 -5.75 7.31 14.66
CA GLY A 250 -6.98 6.60 14.31
C GLY A 250 -7.99 7.43 13.55
N LYS A 251 -7.68 8.68 13.23
CA LYS A 251 -8.51 9.49 12.36
C LYS A 251 -8.45 8.90 10.96
N SER A 252 -9.59 8.87 10.27
CA SER A 252 -9.66 8.54 8.85
C SER A 252 -10.68 9.41 8.15
N VAL A 253 -10.48 9.63 6.85
CA VAL A 253 -11.42 10.35 5.98
C VAL A 253 -11.37 9.77 4.56
N ILE A 254 -12.49 9.89 3.85
CA ILE A 254 -12.51 9.73 2.40
C ILE A 254 -12.55 11.12 1.77
N VAL A 255 -11.65 11.39 0.83
CA VAL A 255 -11.60 12.63 0.04
C VAL A 255 -12.09 12.35 -1.36
N GLU A 256 -13.23 12.95 -1.73
CA GLU A 256 -13.86 12.81 -3.06
C GLU A 256 -13.88 14.14 -3.79
N PHE A 257 -13.81 14.10 -5.12
CA PHE A 257 -13.88 15.28 -5.99
C PHE A 257 -15.11 15.16 -6.88
N ILE A 258 -16.24 15.72 -6.45
CA ILE A 258 -17.54 15.51 -7.09
C ILE A 258 -18.23 16.84 -7.31
N ASN A 259 -18.74 17.07 -8.53
CA ASN A 259 -19.43 18.29 -8.93
C ASN A 259 -18.59 19.56 -8.75
N GLN A 260 -17.28 19.49 -9.05
CA GLN A 260 -16.32 20.59 -8.85
C GLN A 260 -16.17 20.99 -7.38
N GLU A 261 -16.36 20.04 -6.46
CA GLU A 261 -16.16 20.25 -5.02
C GLU A 261 -15.28 19.15 -4.44
N MET A 262 -14.32 19.52 -3.60
CA MET A 262 -13.63 18.57 -2.71
C MET A 262 -14.54 18.30 -1.50
N ARG A 263 -14.94 17.05 -1.33
CA ARG A 263 -15.76 16.56 -0.21
C ARG A 263 -14.91 15.71 0.71
N VAL A 264 -14.98 15.99 2.01
CA VAL A 264 -14.32 15.19 3.05
C VAL A 264 -15.41 14.45 3.82
N ILE A 265 -15.37 13.12 3.76
CA ILE A 265 -16.33 12.24 4.42
C ILE A 265 -15.66 11.63 5.64
N GLU A 266 -16.13 12.04 6.81
CA GLU A 266 -15.75 11.45 8.10
C GLU A 266 -16.52 10.14 8.32
N PRO A 267 -15.94 9.15 9.03
CA PRO A 267 -16.61 7.90 9.29
C PRO A 267 -17.69 8.04 10.37
N ASN A 268 -18.82 7.35 10.20
CA ASN A 268 -19.87 7.26 11.21
C ASN A 268 -19.61 6.15 12.26
N GLN A 269 -18.53 5.40 12.11
CA GLN A 269 -18.14 4.23 12.90
C GLN A 269 -16.64 4.30 13.23
N PRO A 270 -16.09 3.49 14.17
CA PRO A 270 -14.65 3.45 14.43
C PRO A 270 -13.82 2.74 13.33
N TRP A 271 -14.41 2.53 12.15
CA TRP A 271 -13.81 2.01 10.93
C TRP A 271 -14.43 2.73 9.73
N GLN A 272 -13.76 2.68 8.58
CA GLN A 272 -14.26 3.23 7.33
C GLN A 272 -13.96 2.24 6.19
N VAL A 273 -14.81 2.18 5.18
CA VAL A 273 -14.61 1.34 3.98
C VAL A 273 -14.74 2.21 2.75
N ASN A 274 -13.91 1.95 1.75
CA ASN A 274 -13.95 2.66 0.48
C ASN A 274 -13.68 1.70 -0.69
N THR A 275 -14.43 1.83 -1.78
CA THR A 275 -14.27 0.99 -2.99
C THR A 275 -14.39 1.86 -4.24
N ASN A 276 -15.09 1.45 -5.30
CA ASN A 276 -15.08 2.16 -6.60
C ASN A 276 -16.40 2.89 -6.90
N PHE A 277 -16.94 3.62 -5.91
CA PHE A 277 -18.13 4.46 -6.08
C PHE A 277 -18.04 5.66 -5.14
N ALA A 278 -18.65 6.79 -5.51
CA ALA A 278 -18.60 7.98 -4.68
C ALA A 278 -19.57 7.83 -3.50
N LEU A 279 -19.03 7.82 -2.29
CA LEU A 279 -19.77 7.61 -1.06
C LEU A 279 -20.64 8.83 -0.71
N CYS A 280 -20.27 10.04 -1.17
CA CYS A 280 -21.08 11.25 -0.94
C CYS A 280 -22.46 11.26 -1.64
N HIS A 281 -22.77 10.24 -2.45
CA HIS A 281 -24.10 10.05 -3.04
C HIS A 281 -25.10 9.34 -2.11
N PHE A 282 -24.64 8.88 -0.95
CA PHE A 282 -25.43 8.14 0.03
C PHE A 282 -25.53 8.95 1.32
N GLU A 283 -26.70 8.91 1.96
CA GLU A 283 -26.92 9.57 3.26
C GLU A 283 -26.23 8.76 4.37
N GLU A 284 -26.42 7.44 4.35
CA GLU A 284 -25.75 6.50 5.24
C GLU A 284 -24.86 5.52 4.45
N GLU A 285 -23.75 5.09 5.05
CA GLU A 285 -22.82 4.15 4.39
C GLU A 285 -23.50 2.83 3.99
N GLU A 286 -24.45 2.34 4.80
CA GLU A 286 -25.21 1.12 4.49
C GLU A 286 -26.08 1.21 3.23
N ASP A 287 -26.50 2.42 2.83
CA ASP A 287 -27.28 2.60 1.59
C ASP A 287 -26.45 2.23 0.35
N ALA A 288 -25.12 2.29 0.47
CA ALA A 288 -24.20 1.90 -0.59
C ALA A 288 -24.01 0.38 -0.74
N PHE A 289 -24.68 -0.45 0.07
CA PHE A 289 -24.57 -1.91 -0.01
C PHE A 289 -24.99 -2.50 -1.37
N GLY A 290 -25.85 -1.80 -2.11
CA GLY A 290 -26.23 -2.17 -3.46
C GLY A 290 -25.20 -1.78 -4.53
N ALA A 291 -24.32 -0.82 -4.25
CA ALA A 291 -23.36 -0.27 -5.21
C ALA A 291 -22.18 -1.21 -5.46
N CYS A 292 -21.67 -1.88 -4.42
CA CYS A 292 -20.51 -2.74 -4.52
C CYS A 292 -20.56 -3.93 -3.53
N PRO A 293 -20.58 -5.19 -3.99
CA PRO A 293 -20.54 -6.36 -3.11
C PRO A 293 -19.28 -6.40 -2.23
N ARG A 294 -18.13 -5.92 -2.73
CA ARG A 294 -16.87 -5.85 -1.95
C ARG A 294 -17.01 -4.91 -0.76
N PHE A 295 -17.59 -3.72 -0.98
CA PHE A 295 -17.90 -2.77 0.08
C PHE A 295 -18.82 -3.40 1.14
N LYS A 296 -19.94 -3.97 0.70
CA LYS A 296 -20.89 -4.65 1.60
C LYS A 296 -20.22 -5.76 2.43
N ASN A 297 -19.34 -6.56 1.83
CA ASN A 297 -18.66 -7.65 2.51
C ASN A 297 -17.66 -7.13 3.56
N ALA A 298 -16.81 -6.16 3.21
CA ALA A 298 -15.88 -5.55 4.15
C ALA A 298 -16.61 -4.85 5.30
N PHE A 299 -17.62 -4.02 4.98
CA PHE A 299 -18.39 -3.29 5.96
C PHE A 299 -19.11 -4.21 6.95
N ASN A 300 -19.78 -5.27 6.47
CA ASN A 300 -20.47 -6.21 7.36
C ASN A 300 -19.49 -7.02 8.23
N TYR A 301 -18.31 -7.34 7.71
CA TYR A 301 -17.27 -8.00 8.50
C TYR A 301 -16.80 -7.10 9.65
N LEU A 302 -16.45 -5.85 9.34
CA LEU A 302 -16.02 -4.87 10.35
C LEU A 302 -17.13 -4.57 11.35
N LYS A 303 -18.38 -4.40 10.91
CA LYS A 303 -19.55 -4.19 11.78
C LYS A 303 -19.75 -5.34 12.76
N LYS A 304 -19.65 -6.60 12.29
CA LYS A 304 -19.74 -7.78 13.17
C LYS A 304 -18.65 -7.80 14.25
N LYS A 305 -17.49 -7.19 13.94
CA LYS A 305 -16.30 -7.14 14.78
C LYS A 305 -16.15 -5.84 15.56
N ASN A 306 -17.10 -4.91 15.43
CA ASN A 306 -17.00 -3.54 15.97
C ASN A 306 -15.68 -2.84 15.58
N GLY A 307 -15.17 -3.13 14.38
CA GLY A 307 -13.92 -2.56 13.86
C GLY A 307 -12.63 -3.05 14.54
N ILE A 308 -12.69 -4.10 15.37
CA ILE A 308 -11.52 -4.68 16.03
C ILE A 308 -11.19 -6.02 15.37
N LEU A 309 -10.02 -6.10 14.76
CA LEU A 309 -9.54 -7.26 14.01
C LEU A 309 -8.44 -7.99 14.77
N GLU A 310 -8.58 -9.31 14.90
CA GLU A 310 -7.49 -10.16 15.37
C GLU A 310 -6.45 -10.37 14.25
N SER A 311 -5.25 -10.86 14.58
CA SER A 311 -4.03 -10.78 13.74
C SER A 311 -4.22 -10.98 12.23
N ASN A 312 -4.93 -12.03 11.80
CA ASN A 312 -5.09 -12.38 10.38
C ASN A 312 -6.43 -11.92 9.78
N GLU A 313 -7.32 -11.31 10.56
CA GLU A 313 -8.68 -10.98 10.11
C GLU A 313 -8.67 -9.86 9.06
N SER A 314 -7.65 -8.99 9.05
CA SER A 314 -7.43 -8.04 7.97
C SER A 314 -7.29 -8.75 6.62
N PHE A 315 -6.49 -9.82 6.56
CA PHE A 315 -6.33 -10.61 5.33
C PHE A 315 -7.57 -11.47 5.00
N GLU A 316 -8.39 -11.84 5.99
CA GLU A 316 -9.69 -12.47 5.71
C GLU A 316 -10.66 -11.52 5.00
N ILE A 317 -10.68 -10.24 5.39
CA ILE A 317 -11.43 -9.21 4.66
C ILE A 317 -10.87 -9.07 3.24
N LEU A 318 -9.56 -8.87 3.11
CA LEU A 318 -8.89 -8.70 1.81
C LEU A 318 -9.09 -9.89 0.88
N LYS A 319 -9.05 -11.13 1.41
CA LYS A 319 -9.35 -12.34 0.63
C LYS A 319 -10.78 -12.35 0.13
N LYS A 320 -11.76 -11.94 0.95
CA LYS A 320 -13.19 -11.86 0.58
C LYS A 320 -13.52 -10.75 -0.40
N THR A 321 -12.71 -9.69 -0.45
CA THR A 321 -12.89 -8.56 -1.37
C THR A 321 -11.93 -8.58 -2.56
N SER A 322 -11.02 -9.56 -2.62
CA SER A 322 -10.12 -9.76 -3.75
C SER A 322 -10.88 -10.18 -5.01
N GLN A 323 -10.33 -9.82 -6.15
CA GLN A 323 -10.84 -10.13 -7.49
C GLN A 323 -9.88 -11.05 -8.23
N SER A 324 -10.17 -11.49 -9.46
CA SER A 324 -9.20 -12.26 -10.26
C SER A 324 -7.97 -11.45 -10.65
N ILE A 325 -8.10 -10.13 -10.66
CA ILE A 325 -7.09 -9.16 -11.09
C ILE A 325 -6.32 -8.50 -9.92
N THR A 326 -6.53 -8.94 -8.67
CA THR A 326 -5.80 -8.43 -7.51
C THR A 326 -4.30 -8.69 -7.65
N LEU A 327 -3.52 -7.62 -7.83
CA LEU A 327 -2.07 -7.69 -7.92
C LEU A 327 -1.46 -7.85 -6.53
N TYR A 328 -1.90 -7.05 -5.57
CA TYR A 328 -1.46 -7.18 -4.18
C TYR A 328 -2.55 -6.81 -3.17
N SER A 329 -2.39 -7.37 -1.97
CA SER A 329 -3.15 -7.06 -0.78
C SER A 329 -2.19 -6.60 0.31
N ALA A 330 -2.33 -5.36 0.78
CA ALA A 330 -1.48 -4.76 1.80
C ALA A 330 -2.25 -4.50 3.11
N VAL A 331 -1.57 -4.69 4.25
CA VAL A 331 -2.01 -4.23 5.56
C VAL A 331 -0.91 -3.36 6.14
N TYR A 332 -1.22 -2.08 6.34
CA TYR A 332 -0.37 -1.11 7.00
C TYR A 332 -0.78 -1.00 8.47
N ASN A 333 0.17 -1.01 9.39
CA ASN A 333 -0.05 -0.64 10.79
C ASN A 333 0.42 0.80 10.98
N ASN A 334 -0.53 1.73 11.01
CA ASN A 334 -0.28 3.16 11.16
C ASN A 334 0.45 3.50 12.46
N THR A 335 0.28 2.68 13.50
CA THR A 335 0.84 2.94 14.82
C THR A 335 2.31 2.54 14.92
N ASN A 336 2.70 1.41 14.32
CA ASN A 336 4.02 0.83 14.55
C ASN A 336 4.89 0.69 13.28
N GLY A 337 4.37 0.97 12.09
CA GLY A 337 5.13 0.90 10.82
C GLY A 337 5.29 -0.49 10.23
N ASP A 338 4.60 -1.51 10.75
CA ASP A 338 4.54 -2.84 10.13
C ASP A 338 3.75 -2.76 8.82
N ILE A 339 4.28 -3.39 7.78
CA ILE A 339 3.65 -3.50 6.46
C ILE A 339 3.63 -4.96 6.08
N LYS A 340 2.44 -5.53 5.89
CA LYS A 340 2.26 -6.91 5.45
C LYS A 340 1.71 -6.93 4.04
N LEU A 341 2.34 -7.69 3.14
CA LEU A 341 2.01 -7.73 1.72
C LEU A 341 1.79 -9.17 1.25
N ALA A 342 0.63 -9.46 0.68
CA ALA A 342 0.37 -10.67 -0.10
C ALA A 342 0.37 -10.30 -1.58
N THR A 343 1.11 -11.06 -2.40
CA THR A 343 1.18 -10.83 -3.85
C THR A 343 0.32 -11.85 -4.59
N ARG A 344 -0.29 -11.44 -5.71
CA ARG A 344 -1.06 -12.31 -6.63
C ARG A 344 -2.09 -13.20 -5.93
N LYS A 345 -2.72 -12.68 -4.86
CA LYS A 345 -3.69 -13.39 -3.99
C LYS A 345 -3.14 -14.64 -3.28
N ASN A 346 -1.82 -14.80 -3.25
CA ASN A 346 -1.18 -15.84 -2.47
C ASN A 346 -1.18 -15.44 -0.98
N PHE A 347 -2.34 -15.56 -0.34
CA PHE A 347 -2.49 -15.27 1.09
C PHE A 347 -1.77 -16.29 1.99
N ASP A 348 -1.17 -17.34 1.44
CA ASP A 348 -0.37 -18.31 2.19
C ASP A 348 1.06 -17.79 2.46
N ARG A 349 1.56 -16.89 1.60
CA ARG A 349 2.85 -16.22 1.74
C ARG A 349 2.66 -14.72 1.96
N ILE A 350 3.11 -14.23 3.12
CA ILE A 350 3.03 -12.81 3.48
C ILE A 350 4.44 -12.26 3.64
N PHE A 351 4.77 -11.24 2.88
CA PHE A 351 6.01 -10.48 3.05
C PHE A 351 5.81 -9.42 4.13
N ASN A 352 6.74 -9.36 5.09
CA ASN A 352 6.70 -8.38 6.18
C ASN A 352 7.81 -7.35 5.96
N PHE A 353 7.45 -6.07 5.96
CA PHE A 353 8.39 -4.95 5.96
C PHE A 353 8.19 -4.12 7.23
N LYS A 354 9.27 -3.46 7.67
CA LYS A 354 9.24 -2.57 8.83
C LYS A 354 9.74 -1.19 8.47
N LEU A 355 8.86 -0.21 8.54
CA LEU A 355 9.20 1.21 8.51
C LEU A 355 9.53 1.69 9.93
N ASP A 356 10.64 2.40 10.08
CA ASP A 356 10.95 3.06 11.35
C ASP A 356 10.06 4.30 11.52
N MET A 357 9.36 4.38 12.65
CA MET A 357 8.37 5.41 12.91
C MET A 357 9.02 6.57 13.67
N ALA A 358 8.91 7.78 13.14
CA ALA A 358 9.38 8.98 13.81
C ALA A 358 8.29 9.50 14.75
N ASN A 359 8.54 9.39 16.06
CA ASN A 359 7.66 9.98 17.08
C ASN A 359 7.53 11.52 16.94
#